data_AF-A0A7C1V8U3-F1
#
_entry.id   AF-A0A7C1V8U3-F1
#
_cell.length_a   1.000
_cell.length_b   1.000
_cell.length_c   1.000
_cell.angle_alpha   90.00
_cell.angle_beta   90.00
_cell.angle_gamma   90.00
#
_symmetry.space_group_name_H-M   'P 1'
#
loop_
_entity.id
_entity.type
_entity.pdbx_description
1 polymer ?
#
loop_
_entity_poly.entity_id
_entity_poly.type
_entity_poly.pdbx_seq_one_letter_code
_entity_poly.pdbx_strand_id
1 'polypeptide(L)'
;MTKIHFKTVKYLMKNKNWDYFKFVIIGLDRFHHAFWKYYDKNHSKYKPGNQFEGEMRRFYQYLDHEIGEILDLLSENTITMIVSDHGAKAMKGLICVNMNHQVV
;
A
#
# COMPACT_ATOMS: atom_id res chain seq x y z
N MET A 1 -1.13 -7.91 -8.33
CA MET A 1 -1.07 -6.48 -8.73
C MET A 1 0.22 -5.82 -8.27
N THR A 2 0.48 -5.66 -6.97
CA THR A 2 1.70 -5.02 -6.42
C THR A 2 3.01 -5.58 -6.99
N LYS A 3 3.17 -6.90 -7.02
CA LYS A 3 4.35 -7.57 -7.61
C LYS A 3 4.58 -7.22 -9.07
N ILE A 4 3.51 -7.09 -9.86
CA ILE A 4 3.62 -6.71 -11.27
C ILE A 4 4.10 -5.26 -11.36
N HIS A 5 3.59 -4.36 -10.51
CA HIS A 5 4.03 -2.96 -10.50
C HIS A 5 5.52 -2.83 -10.18
N PHE A 6 6.01 -3.48 -9.12
CA PHE A 6 7.45 -3.46 -8.80
C PHE A 6 8.31 -4.07 -9.91
N LYS A 7 7.88 -5.19 -10.51
CA LYS A 7 8.58 -5.78 -11.66
C LYS A 7 8.66 -4.81 -12.83
N THR A 8 7.56 -4.13 -13.15
CA THR A 8 7.52 -3.12 -14.21
C THR A 8 8.41 -1.92 -13.90
N VAL A 9 8.35 -1.39 -12.67
CA VAL A 9 9.18 -0.27 -12.24
C VAL A 9 10.67 -0.61 -12.36
N LYS A 10 11.10 -1.74 -11.78
CA LYS A 10 12.50 -2.20 -11.89
C LYS A 10 12.94 -2.43 -13.33
N TYR A 11 12.06 -2.97 -14.18
CA TYR A 11 12.36 -3.12 -15.60
C TYR A 11 12.56 -1.77 -16.29
N LEU A 12 11.66 -0.80 -16.07
CA LEU A 12 11.76 0.52 -16.70
C LEU A 12 12.97 1.31 -16.20
N MET A 13 13.31 1.21 -14.92
CA MET A 13 14.50 1.85 -14.34
C MET A 13 15.80 1.29 -14.93
N LYS A 14 15.87 -0.03 -15.18
CA LYS A 14 17.08 -0.67 -15.72
C LYS A 14 17.30 -0.47 -17.22
N ASN A 15 16.22 -0.25 -17.99
CA ASN A 15 16.26 -0.37 -19.46
C ASN A 15 15.99 0.94 -20.20
N LYS A 16 15.84 2.07 -19.49
CA LYS A 16 15.57 3.39 -20.06
C LYS A 16 16.31 4.47 -19.26
N ASN A 17 16.59 5.59 -19.90
CA ASN A 17 17.19 6.75 -19.25
C ASN A 17 16.09 7.67 -18.74
N TRP A 18 16.25 8.20 -17.52
CA TRP A 18 15.28 9.06 -16.87
C TRP A 18 15.98 10.21 -16.13
N ASP A 19 15.53 11.44 -16.38
CA ASP A 19 15.86 12.60 -15.54
C ASP A 19 14.86 12.75 -14.37
N TYR A 20 13.67 12.15 -14.51
CA TYR A 20 12.62 12.10 -13.50
C TYR A 20 11.84 10.80 -13.60
N PHE A 21 11.63 10.13 -12.45
CA PHE A 21 10.86 8.90 -12.37
C PHE A 21 9.96 8.92 -11.13
N LYS A 22 8.65 8.69 -11.33
CA LYS A 22 7.65 8.61 -10.25
C LYS A 22 6.74 7.41 -10.47
N PHE A 23 6.43 6.71 -9.39
CA PHE A 23 5.42 5.65 -9.39
C PHE A 23 4.66 5.65 -8.06
N VAL A 24 3.52 4.95 -8.03
CA VAL A 24 2.67 4.81 -6.84
C VAL A 24 2.29 3.35 -6.67
N ILE A 25 2.35 2.86 -5.43
CA ILE A 25 1.95 1.50 -5.07
C ILE A 25 0.65 1.54 -4.27
N ILE A 26 -0.49 1.32 -4.94
CA ILE A 26 -1.83 1.33 -4.32
C ILE A 26 -2.13 0.10 -3.43
N GLY A 27 -1.23 -0.88 -3.40
CA GLY A 27 -1.47 -2.17 -2.75
C GLY A 27 -1.73 -2.05 -1.25
N LEU A 28 -0.99 -1.18 -0.55
CA LEU A 28 -1.09 -1.02 0.90
C LEU A 28 -2.40 -0.38 1.35
N ASP A 29 -2.86 0.63 0.62
CA ASP A 29 -4.16 1.27 0.86
C ASP A 29 -5.31 0.26 0.78
N ARG A 30 -5.39 -0.49 -0.32
CA ARG A 30 -6.41 -1.53 -0.50
C ARG A 30 -6.31 -2.64 0.54
N PHE A 31 -5.08 -2.99 0.94
CA PHE A 31 -4.84 -3.96 1.99
C PHE A 31 -5.43 -3.46 3.31
N HIS A 32 -5.14 -2.21 3.70
CA HIS A 32 -5.73 -1.61 4.89
C HIS A 32 -7.26 -1.62 4.84
N HIS A 33 -7.89 -1.23 3.73
CA HIS A 33 -9.35 -1.25 3.63
C HIS A 33 -9.99 -2.62 3.89
N ALA A 34 -9.29 -3.73 3.60
CA ALA A 34 -9.85 -5.08 3.70
C ALA A 34 -9.39 -5.89 4.92
N PHE A 35 -8.18 -5.65 5.45
CA PHE A 35 -7.51 -6.60 6.36
C PHE A 35 -7.52 -6.23 7.84
N TRP A 36 -8.03 -5.06 8.24
CA TRP A 36 -8.07 -4.67 9.66
C TRP A 36 -8.73 -5.71 10.57
N LYS A 37 -9.84 -6.32 10.12
CA LYS A 37 -10.54 -7.37 10.89
C LYS A 37 -9.70 -8.63 11.16
N TYR A 38 -8.62 -8.85 10.43
CA TYR A 38 -7.75 -10.02 10.61
C TYR A 38 -6.54 -9.72 11.48
N TYR A 39 -6.17 -8.44 11.64
CA TYR A 39 -4.95 -8.02 12.32
C TYR A 39 -5.21 -7.31 13.67
N ASP A 40 -6.17 -6.37 13.71
CA ASP A 40 -6.44 -5.58 14.92
C ASP A 40 -7.25 -6.40 15.93
N LYS A 41 -6.60 -6.75 17.05
CA LYS A 41 -7.21 -7.51 18.16
C LYS A 41 -8.39 -6.80 18.80
N ASN A 42 -8.48 -5.47 18.67
CA ASN A 42 -9.60 -4.67 19.18
C ASN A 42 -10.75 -4.54 18.16
N HIS A 43 -10.60 -5.08 16.95
CA HIS A 43 -11.64 -5.04 15.94
C HIS A 43 -12.76 -6.04 16.26
N SER A 44 -14.02 -5.61 16.20
CA SER A 44 -15.19 -6.43 16.59
C SER A 44 -15.32 -7.76 15.84
N LYS A 45 -14.80 -7.83 14.61
CA LYS A 45 -14.78 -9.03 13.75
C LYS A 45 -13.50 -9.87 13.85
N TYR A 46 -12.56 -9.51 14.74
CA TYR A 46 -11.31 -10.26 14.91
C TYR A 46 -11.56 -11.66 15.47
N LYS A 47 -10.81 -12.63 14.96
CA LYS A 47 -10.82 -14.02 15.43
C LYS A 47 -9.38 -14.47 15.67
N PRO A 48 -8.99 -14.83 16.90
CA PRO A 48 -7.67 -15.39 17.19
C PRO A 48 -7.37 -16.62 16.33
N GLY A 49 -6.12 -16.75 15.88
CA GLY A 49 -5.66 -17.87 15.06
C GLY A 49 -6.18 -17.87 13.62
N ASN A 50 -6.70 -16.73 13.13
CA ASN A 50 -7.11 -16.65 11.73
C ASN A 50 -5.90 -16.72 10.79
N GLN A 51 -6.09 -17.30 9.61
CA GLN A 51 -5.01 -17.54 8.64
C GLN A 51 -4.31 -16.26 8.13
N PHE A 52 -4.88 -15.08 8.37
CA PHE A 52 -4.38 -13.80 7.84
C PHE A 52 -3.74 -12.89 8.90
N GLU A 53 -3.60 -13.32 10.16
CA GLU A 53 -3.07 -12.49 11.26
C GLU A 53 -1.67 -11.93 10.98
N GLY A 54 -0.82 -12.72 10.31
CA GLY A 54 0.54 -12.33 9.96
C GLY A 54 0.64 -11.48 8.69
N GLU A 55 -0.42 -11.39 7.89
CA GLU A 55 -0.32 -10.86 6.53
C GLU A 55 -0.04 -9.37 6.49
N MET A 56 -0.52 -8.60 7.45
CA MET A 56 -0.19 -7.16 7.51
C MET A 56 1.31 -6.95 7.67
N ARG A 57 1.93 -7.62 8.66
CA ARG A 57 3.38 -7.54 8.88
C ARG A 57 4.17 -8.03 7.67
N ARG A 58 3.77 -9.18 7.09
CA ARG A 58 4.42 -9.74 5.91
C ARG A 58 4.33 -8.80 4.70
N PHE A 59 3.19 -8.13 4.53
CA PHE A 59 3.02 -7.19 3.43
C PHE A 59 3.90 -5.95 3.59
N TYR A 60 4.01 -5.40 4.81
CA TYR A 60 4.98 -4.33 5.09
C TYR A 60 6.42 -4.74 4.82
N GLN A 61 6.83 -5.94 5.27
CA GLN A 61 8.17 -6.48 4.99
C GLN A 61 8.43 -6.66 3.49
N TYR A 62 7.41 -7.11 2.75
CA TYR A 62 7.48 -7.23 1.30
C TYR A 62 7.69 -5.87 0.62
N LEU A 63 6.96 -4.84 1.05
CA LEU A 63 7.12 -3.48 0.52
C LEU A 63 8.51 -2.92 0.83
N ASP A 64 8.98 -3.08 2.07
CA ASP A 64 10.30 -2.65 2.52
C ASP A 64 11.42 -3.26 1.66
N HIS A 65 11.35 -4.57 1.44
CA HIS A 65 12.31 -5.29 0.58
C HIS A 65 12.30 -4.79 -0.88
N GLU A 66 11.12 -4.65 -1.49
CA GLU A 66 11.00 -4.18 -2.88
C GLU A 66 11.43 -2.72 -3.05
N ILE A 67 11.20 -1.88 -2.04
CA ILE A 67 11.72 -0.50 -2.00
C ILE A 67 13.25 -0.53 -1.91
N GLY A 68 13.83 -1.36 -1.04
CA GLY A 68 15.28 -1.54 -0.95
C GLY A 68 15.89 -1.92 -2.30
N GLU A 69 15.33 -2.92 -2.99
CA GLU A 69 15.81 -3.30 -4.33
C GLU A 69 15.69 -2.19 -5.37
N ILE A 70 14.74 -1.24 -5.23
CA ILE A 70 14.65 -0.07 -6.10
C ILE A 70 15.75 0.94 -5.77
N LEU A 71 16.01 1.18 -4.48
CA LEU A 71 17.03 2.12 -4.02
C LEU A 71 18.43 1.66 -4.46
N ASP A 72 18.69 0.35 -4.46
CA ASP A 72 19.95 -0.23 -4.95
C ASP A 72 20.21 0.01 -6.46
N LEU A 73 19.19 0.41 -7.23
CA LEU A 73 19.33 0.75 -8.65
C LEU A 73 19.67 2.22 -8.88
N LEU A 74 19.55 3.06 -7.86
CA LEU A 74 19.76 4.51 -7.97
C LEU A 74 21.23 4.85 -7.77
N SER A 75 21.69 5.89 -8.46
CA SER A 75 23.02 6.46 -8.21
C SER A 75 23.02 7.25 -6.90
N GLU A 76 24.18 7.39 -6.26
CA GLU A 76 24.33 8.23 -5.05
C GLU A 76 23.98 9.72 -5.30
N ASN A 77 24.00 10.17 -6.55
CA ASN A 77 23.64 11.53 -6.96
C ASN A 77 22.13 11.71 -7.21
N THR A 78 21.30 10.70 -6.97
CA THR A 78 19.86 10.77 -7.20
C THR A 78 19.10 11.24 -5.96
N ILE A 79 18.42 12.38 -6.05
CA ILE A 79 17.51 12.83 -4.99
C ILE A 79 16.28 11.92 -4.96
N THR A 80 16.03 11.29 -3.81
CA THR A 80 14.93 10.34 -3.64
C THR A 80 13.96 10.81 -2.58
N MET A 81 12.66 10.68 -2.86
CA MET A 81 11.59 10.96 -1.90
C MET A 81 10.68 9.74 -1.78
N ILE A 82 10.52 9.24 -0.54
CA ILE A 82 9.54 8.21 -0.20
C ILE A 82 8.46 8.90 0.62
N VAL A 83 7.27 9.04 0.03
CA VAL A 83 6.17 9.81 0.60
C VAL A 83 4.88 9.00 0.56
N SER A 84 4.00 9.26 1.52
CA SER A 84 2.62 8.78 1.54
C SER A 84 1.68 9.99 1.59
N ASP A 85 0.56 9.91 0.90
CA ASP A 85 -0.48 10.94 0.92
C ASP A 85 -1.30 10.90 2.23
N HIS A 86 -1.49 9.71 2.80
CA HIS A 86 -2.14 9.53 4.10
C HIS A 86 -1.69 8.28 4.85
N GLY A 87 -2.13 8.18 6.11
CA GLY A 87 -2.07 6.96 6.92
C GLY A 87 -3.37 6.15 6.86
N ALA A 88 -3.50 5.11 7.69
CA ALA A 88 -4.70 4.31 7.78
C ALA A 88 -5.09 4.01 9.23
N LYS A 89 -6.38 3.70 9.45
CA LYS A 89 -6.94 3.28 10.74
C LYS A 89 -8.00 2.21 10.53
N ALA A 90 -8.20 1.36 11.53
CA ALA A 90 -9.24 0.33 11.52
C ALA A 90 -10.63 0.91 11.25
N MET A 91 -11.28 0.42 10.19
CA MET A 91 -12.67 0.75 9.87
C MET A 91 -13.61 -0.01 10.81
N LYS A 92 -14.41 0.71 11.60
CA LYS A 92 -15.38 0.09 12.54
C LYS A 92 -16.77 -0.14 11.93
N GLY A 93 -17.09 0.55 10.84
CA GLY A 93 -18.38 0.49 10.17
C GLY A 93 -18.42 1.41 8.95
N LEU A 94 -19.56 1.44 8.26
CA LEU A 94 -19.83 2.37 7.17
C LEU A 94 -21.13 3.13 7.46
N ILE A 95 -21.14 4.43 7.19
CA ILE A 95 -22.37 5.23 7.15
C ILE A 95 -22.62 5.52 5.67
N CYS A 96 -23.68 4.94 5.12
CA CYS A 96 -24.11 5.24 3.76
C CYS A 96 -24.99 6.49 3.79
N VAL A 97 -24.46 7.61 3.31
CA VAL A 97 -25.22 8.86 3.20
C VAL A 97 -25.84 8.93 1.81
N ASN A 98 -27.17 8.98 1.74
CA ASN A 98 -27.87 9.27 0.49
C ASN A 98 -28.04 10.79 0.36
N MET A 99 -27.36 11.41 -0.61
CA MET A 99 -27.37 12.86 -0.84
C MET A 99 -28.43 13.29 -1.86
N ASN A 100 -29.55 12.57 -1.98
CA ASN A 100 -30.59 12.93 -2.95
C ASN A 100 -31.24 14.27 -2.56
N HIS A 101 -30.75 15.36 -3.16
CA HIS A 101 -31.28 16.70 -2.99
C HIS A 101 -32.28 16.97 -4.12
N GLN A 102 -33.49 16.42 -4.00
CA GLN A 102 -34.63 16.94 -4.75
C GLN A 102 -35.26 18.04 -3.92
N VAL A 103 -34.89 19.29 -4.24
CA VAL A 103 -35.72 20.46 -3.90
C VAL A 103 -36.94 20.35 -4.80
N VAL A 104 -38.11 20.15 -4.18
CA VAL A 104 -39.43 20.24 -4.83
C VAL A 104 -39.70 21.70 -5.17
#